data_AF-A0A1Y2I1F1-F1
#
_entry.id   AF-A0A1Y2I1F1-F1
#
_cell.length_a   1.000
_cell.length_b   1.000
_cell.length_c   1.000
_cell.angle_alpha   90.00
_cell.angle_beta   90.00
_cell.angle_gamma   90.00
#
_symmetry.space_group_name_H-M   'P 1'
#
loop_
_entity.id
_entity.type
_entity.pdbx_description
1 polymer ?
#
loop_
_entity_poly.entity_id
_entity_poly.type
_entity_poly.pdbx_seq_one_letter_code
_entity_poly.pdbx_strand_id
1 'polypeptide(L)'
;MGAIISNVSRAGGGPYYLLSRTLGPEAGGSIGLLYLLSLVFSAATNALGFSEMLRTHILPDDLQFANPRHTDRVVGLVVVTAVLIVTTIPSPPTVHRFAAAVGGLTLTGLLLMIASLASASRLVNRLPHVVKAAPTLSESFGPSFRDPNLDGPRKQHPTWIQQFSLLFPMVTGMMAGASKSGMIRHPSATIPQGTLIAIILSTLIYVVTVILFGFMIWPEALRILVSIFFRS
;
A
#
# COMPACT_ATOMS: atom_id res chain seq x y z
N MET A 1 13.40 -2.58 16.67
CA MET A 1 14.27 -3.23 15.68
C MET A 1 15.73 -2.80 15.76
N GLY A 2 16.04 -1.49 15.75
CA GLY A 2 17.44 -1.03 15.81
C GLY A 2 18.27 -1.67 16.92
N ALA A 3 17.77 -1.63 18.16
CA ALA A 3 18.41 -2.23 19.33
C ALA A 3 18.49 -3.78 19.31
N ILE A 4 17.57 -4.44 18.60
CA ILE A 4 17.55 -5.90 18.46
C ILE A 4 18.70 -6.35 17.55
N ILE A 5 18.88 -5.66 16.42
CA ILE A 5 19.87 -6.04 15.41
C ILE A 5 21.30 -5.66 15.85
N SER A 6 21.47 -4.57 16.60
CA SER A 6 22.77 -4.21 17.18
C SER A 6 23.30 -5.24 18.18
N ASN A 7 22.41 -6.04 18.78
CA ASN A 7 22.76 -7.04 19.79
C ASN A 7 23.05 -8.44 19.19
N VAL A 8 22.93 -8.62 17.87
CA VAL A 8 23.16 -9.91 17.19
C VAL A 8 24.45 -9.87 16.38
N SER A 9 25.42 -10.72 16.73
CA SER A 9 26.76 -10.75 16.12
C SER A 9 26.80 -11.24 14.66
N ARG A 10 25.80 -12.03 14.22
CA ARG A 10 25.65 -12.51 12.84
C ARG A 10 24.18 -12.54 12.44
N ALA A 11 23.72 -11.54 11.71
CA ALA A 11 22.33 -11.42 11.24
C ALA A 11 22.09 -12.22 9.94
N GLY A 12 22.28 -13.54 9.96
CA GLY A 12 22.25 -14.37 8.75
C GLY A 12 20.91 -15.02 8.39
N GLY A 13 19.88 -14.93 9.25
CA GLY A 13 18.71 -15.84 9.19
C GLY A 13 17.34 -15.18 9.03
N GLY A 14 17.28 -13.90 8.64
CA GLY A 14 15.99 -13.20 8.49
C GLY A 14 15.36 -12.77 9.82
N PRO A 15 14.10 -12.29 9.81
CA PRO A 15 13.50 -11.61 10.95
C PRO A 15 13.22 -12.55 12.12
N TYR A 16 12.78 -13.79 11.85
CA TYR A 16 12.53 -14.80 12.88
C TYR A 16 13.81 -15.15 13.65
N TYR A 17 14.91 -15.41 12.94
CA TYR A 17 16.20 -15.71 13.55
C TYR A 17 16.71 -14.58 14.45
N LEU A 18 16.49 -13.32 14.03
CA LEU A 18 16.86 -12.15 14.82
C LEU A 18 16.03 -12.03 16.09
N LEU A 19 14.73 -12.30 16.02
CA LEU A 19 13.82 -12.23 17.16
C LEU A 19 14.07 -13.35 18.16
N SER A 20 14.19 -14.60 17.69
CA SER A 20 14.33 -15.76 18.58
C SER A 20 15.64 -15.75 19.37
N ARG A 21 16.71 -15.15 18.83
CA ARG A 21 17.99 -15.00 19.55
C ARG A 21 18.04 -13.83 20.52
N THR A 22 17.20 -12.82 20.36
CA THR A 22 17.22 -11.63 21.23
C THR A 22 16.16 -11.67 22.31
N LEU A 23 14.99 -12.24 22.01
CA LEU A 23 13.84 -12.29 22.92
C LEU A 23 13.62 -13.69 23.52
N GLY A 24 14.37 -14.69 23.04
CA GLY A 24 14.17 -16.09 23.39
C GLY A 24 13.20 -16.82 22.45
N PRO A 25 13.20 -18.17 22.49
CA PRO A 25 12.44 -19.00 21.56
C PRO A 25 10.92 -18.85 21.71
N GLU A 26 10.41 -18.66 22.93
CA GLU A 26 8.97 -18.53 23.21
C GLU A 26 8.38 -17.23 22.65
N ALA A 27 9.02 -16.09 22.97
CA ALA A 27 8.64 -14.79 22.46
C ALA A 27 8.90 -14.67 20.94
N GLY A 28 10.04 -15.18 20.47
CA GLY A 28 10.38 -15.20 19.05
C GLY A 28 9.44 -16.06 18.21
N GLY A 29 9.01 -17.21 18.73
CA GLY A 29 8.00 -18.09 18.13
C GLY A 29 6.65 -17.40 17.96
N SER A 30 6.15 -16.82 19.05
CA SER A 30 4.84 -16.14 19.08
C SER A 30 4.81 -14.93 18.13
N ILE A 31 5.82 -14.06 18.20
CA ILE A 31 5.93 -12.90 17.30
C ILE A 31 6.13 -13.35 15.85
N GLY A 32 6.89 -14.43 15.62
CA GLY A 32 7.11 -15.00 14.29
C GLY A 32 5.82 -15.51 13.64
N LEU A 33 4.95 -16.19 14.38
CA LEU A 33 3.65 -16.65 13.90
C LEU A 33 2.72 -15.49 13.56
N LEU A 34 2.66 -14.47 14.41
CA LEU A 34 1.88 -13.26 14.14
C LEU A 34 2.40 -12.53 12.89
N TYR A 35 3.72 -12.49 12.70
CA TYR A 35 4.33 -11.90 11.52
C TYR A 35 3.99 -12.69 10.24
N LEU A 36 4.07 -14.02 10.29
CA LEU A 36 3.66 -14.88 9.16
C LEU A 36 2.21 -14.64 8.78
N LEU A 37 1.30 -14.63 9.76
CA LEU A 37 -0.12 -14.39 9.54
C LEU A 37 -0.35 -13.00 8.90
N SER A 38 0.38 -11.99 9.37
CA SER A 38 0.34 -10.63 8.82
C SER A 38 0.80 -10.59 7.36
N LEU A 39 1.84 -11.34 6.99
CA LEU A 39 2.30 -11.45 5.61
C LEU A 39 1.26 -12.12 4.71
N VAL A 40 0.56 -13.14 5.20
CA VAL A 40 -0.51 -13.82 4.45
C VAL A 40 -1.68 -12.87 4.19
N PHE A 41 -2.13 -12.14 5.23
CA PHE A 41 -3.19 -11.14 5.05
C PHE A 41 -2.76 -10.00 4.13
N SER A 42 -1.52 -9.51 4.25
CA SER A 42 -0.99 -8.48 3.36
C SER A 42 -0.94 -8.95 1.89
N ALA A 43 -0.53 -10.20 1.64
CA ALA A 43 -0.55 -10.78 0.31
C ALA A 43 -1.99 -10.87 -0.24
N ALA A 44 -2.95 -11.28 0.59
CA ALA A 44 -4.35 -11.36 0.21
C ALA A 44 -4.96 -9.98 -0.12
N THR A 45 -4.70 -8.95 0.71
CA THR A 45 -5.19 -7.59 0.45
C THR A 45 -4.58 -6.98 -0.80
N ASN A 46 -3.29 -7.23 -1.06
CA ASN A 46 -2.62 -6.76 -2.28
C ASN A 46 -3.18 -7.44 -3.53
N ALA A 47 -3.47 -8.76 -3.46
CA ALA A 47 -4.09 -9.49 -4.56
C ALA A 47 -5.52 -8.99 -4.84
N LEU A 48 -6.30 -8.72 -3.79
CA LEU A 48 -7.67 -8.19 -3.92
C LEU A 48 -7.68 -6.79 -4.56
N GLY A 49 -6.80 -5.90 -4.10
CA GLY A 49 -6.66 -4.56 -4.71
C GLY A 49 -6.24 -4.65 -6.18
N PHE A 50 -5.33 -5.55 -6.52
CA PHE A 50 -4.93 -5.76 -7.91
C PHE A 50 -6.05 -6.37 -8.77
N SER A 51 -6.82 -7.32 -8.24
CA SER A 51 -7.94 -7.92 -8.98
C SER A 51 -9.05 -6.91 -9.28
N GLU A 52 -9.34 -6.02 -8.33
CA GLU A 52 -10.33 -4.96 -8.52
C GLU A 52 -9.88 -3.97 -9.60
N MET A 53 -8.59 -3.61 -9.59
CA MET A 53 -8.00 -2.73 -10.60
C MET A 53 -8.06 -3.35 -12.00
N LEU A 54 -7.73 -4.64 -12.13
CA LEU A 54 -7.84 -5.37 -13.39
C LEU A 54 -9.29 -5.42 -13.89
N ARG A 55 -10.23 -5.78 -13.02
CA ARG A 55 -11.66 -5.85 -13.39
C ARG A 55 -12.18 -4.49 -13.85
N THR A 56 -11.86 -3.43 -13.14
CA THR A 56 -12.45 -2.11 -13.37
C THR A 56 -11.85 -1.38 -14.59
N HIS A 57 -10.58 -1.61 -14.91
CA HIS A 57 -9.88 -0.81 -15.93
C HIS A 57 -9.35 -1.60 -17.13
N ILE A 58 -9.22 -2.93 -17.02
CA ILE A 58 -8.55 -3.75 -18.05
C ILE A 58 -9.50 -4.79 -18.63
N LEU A 59 -10.37 -5.39 -17.81
CA LEU A 59 -11.27 -6.46 -18.25
C LEU A 59 -12.50 -5.87 -18.97
N PRO A 60 -12.80 -6.27 -20.22
CA PRO A 60 -14.01 -5.84 -20.89
C PRO A 60 -15.24 -6.42 -20.19
N ASP A 61 -16.36 -5.69 -20.26
CA ASP A 61 -17.60 -6.04 -19.55
C ASP A 61 -18.15 -7.42 -19.92
N ASP A 62 -17.91 -7.88 -21.16
CA ASP A 62 -18.34 -9.19 -21.66
C ASP A 62 -17.67 -10.38 -20.94
N LEU A 63 -16.48 -10.17 -20.36
CA LEU A 63 -15.74 -11.19 -19.61
C LEU A 63 -16.07 -11.19 -18.11
N GLN A 64 -16.96 -10.29 -17.66
CA GLN A 64 -17.33 -10.15 -16.26
C GLN A 64 -18.59 -10.96 -15.94
N PHE A 65 -18.60 -11.61 -14.78
CA PHE A 65 -19.82 -12.23 -14.26
C PHE A 65 -20.84 -11.17 -13.87
N ALA A 66 -22.14 -11.50 -13.96
CA ALA A 66 -23.23 -10.64 -13.51
C ALA A 66 -23.10 -10.19 -12.04
N ASN A 67 -22.42 -10.99 -11.20
CA ASN A 67 -22.02 -10.58 -9.86
C ASN A 67 -20.53 -10.20 -9.85
N PRO A 68 -20.18 -8.92 -9.62
CA PRO A 68 -18.78 -8.46 -9.61
C PRO A 68 -17.89 -9.23 -8.65
N ARG A 69 -18.45 -9.68 -7.50
CA ARG A 69 -17.71 -10.44 -6.48
C ARG A 69 -17.18 -11.78 -7.00
N HIS A 70 -17.87 -12.40 -7.94
CA HIS A 70 -17.41 -13.66 -8.54
C HIS A 70 -16.24 -13.40 -9.49
N THR A 71 -16.29 -12.31 -10.26
CA THR A 71 -15.19 -11.86 -11.12
C THR A 71 -13.94 -11.57 -10.29
N ASP A 72 -14.07 -10.80 -9.21
CA ASP A 72 -12.94 -10.46 -8.34
C ASP A 72 -12.29 -11.70 -7.71
N ARG A 73 -13.09 -12.71 -7.31
CA ARG A 73 -12.57 -13.97 -6.78
C ARG A 73 -11.79 -14.78 -7.81
N VAL A 74 -12.30 -14.88 -9.05
CA VAL A 74 -11.64 -15.63 -10.12
C VAL A 74 -10.36 -14.93 -10.54
N VAL A 75 -10.41 -13.61 -10.78
CA VAL A 75 -9.23 -12.81 -11.14
C VAL A 75 -8.21 -12.86 -9.99
N GLY A 76 -8.64 -12.69 -8.74
CA GLY A 76 -7.78 -12.78 -7.57
C GLY A 76 -7.08 -14.13 -7.45
N LEU A 77 -7.79 -15.24 -7.68
CA LEU A 77 -7.19 -16.58 -7.69
C LEU A 77 -6.12 -16.70 -8.78
N VAL A 78 -6.42 -16.29 -10.01
CA VAL A 78 -5.47 -16.31 -11.13
C VAL A 78 -4.22 -15.49 -10.83
N VAL A 79 -4.40 -14.29 -10.27
CA VAL A 79 -3.30 -13.39 -9.88
C VAL A 79 -2.43 -14.03 -8.80
N VAL A 80 -3.03 -14.56 -7.73
CA VAL A 80 -2.27 -15.22 -6.65
C VAL A 80 -1.49 -16.42 -7.19
N THR A 81 -2.12 -17.26 -8.01
CA THR A 81 -1.45 -18.40 -8.64
C THR A 81 -0.30 -17.95 -9.54
N ALA A 82 -0.48 -16.91 -10.35
CA ALA A 82 0.58 -16.35 -11.19
C ALA A 82 1.75 -15.80 -10.35
N VAL A 83 1.47 -15.06 -9.29
CA VAL A 83 2.51 -14.55 -8.37
C VAL A 83 3.24 -15.69 -7.68
N LEU A 84 2.54 -16.75 -7.24
CA LEU A 84 3.17 -17.94 -6.67
C LEU A 84 4.09 -18.62 -7.70
N ILE A 85 3.65 -18.77 -8.94
CA ILE A 85 4.47 -19.34 -10.02
C ILE A 85 5.72 -18.49 -10.25
N VAL A 86 5.59 -17.16 -10.36
CA VAL A 86 6.70 -16.22 -10.60
C VAL A 86 7.68 -16.19 -9.43
N THR A 87 7.22 -16.46 -8.21
CA THR A 87 8.08 -16.44 -7.01
C THR A 87 8.70 -17.78 -6.67
N THR A 88 8.09 -18.90 -7.07
CA THR A 88 8.55 -20.26 -6.68
C THR A 88 9.33 -20.99 -7.77
N ILE A 89 8.98 -20.81 -9.06
CA ILE A 89 9.62 -21.55 -10.16
C ILE A 89 10.99 -20.96 -10.55
N PRO A 90 11.16 -19.63 -10.71
CA PRO A 90 12.41 -19.05 -11.18
C PRO A 90 13.53 -19.08 -10.14
N SER A 91 14.77 -19.01 -10.60
CA SER A 91 15.94 -18.90 -9.73
C SER A 91 15.93 -17.60 -8.90
N PRO A 92 16.54 -17.58 -7.69
CA PRO A 92 16.59 -16.40 -6.84
C PRO A 92 17.01 -15.08 -7.51
N PRO A 93 18.01 -15.02 -8.42
CA PRO A 93 18.36 -13.78 -9.09
C PRO A 93 17.26 -13.27 -10.03
N THR A 94 16.51 -14.16 -10.68
CA THR A 94 15.39 -13.78 -11.55
C THR A 94 14.26 -13.16 -10.74
N VAL A 95 13.90 -13.76 -9.61
CA VAL A 95 12.90 -13.21 -8.68
C VAL A 95 13.33 -11.83 -8.17
N HIS A 96 14.62 -11.65 -7.85
CA HIS A 96 15.13 -10.36 -7.40
C HIS A 96 15.03 -9.27 -8.48
N ARG A 97 15.37 -9.59 -9.73
CA ARG A 97 15.24 -8.67 -10.86
C ARG A 97 13.78 -8.31 -11.13
N PHE A 98 12.88 -9.29 -11.08
CA PHE A 98 11.45 -9.06 -11.22
C PHE A 98 10.93 -8.13 -10.11
N ALA A 99 11.26 -8.40 -8.85
CA ALA A 99 10.89 -7.55 -7.72
C ALA A 99 11.44 -6.12 -7.86
N ALA A 100 12.68 -5.97 -8.35
CA ALA A 100 13.27 -4.67 -8.63
C ALA A 100 12.56 -3.94 -9.79
N ALA A 101 12.17 -4.66 -10.85
CA ALA A 101 11.42 -4.09 -11.96
C ALA A 101 10.02 -3.61 -11.53
N VAL A 102 9.30 -4.41 -10.74
CA VAL A 102 8.01 -4.00 -10.16
C VAL A 102 8.18 -2.79 -9.24
N GLY A 103 9.20 -2.79 -8.37
CA GLY A 103 9.50 -1.63 -7.53
C GLY A 103 9.89 -0.37 -8.31
N GLY A 104 10.60 -0.54 -9.43
CA GLY A 104 10.88 0.56 -10.37
C GLY A 104 9.60 1.10 -11.00
N LEU A 105 8.73 0.21 -11.49
CA LEU A 105 7.45 0.58 -12.08
C LEU A 105 6.55 1.34 -11.09
N THR A 106 6.48 0.92 -9.84
CA THR A 106 5.68 1.62 -8.82
C THR A 106 6.24 3.00 -8.51
N LEU A 107 7.57 3.16 -8.44
CA LEU A 107 8.21 4.46 -8.27
C LEU A 107 7.97 5.37 -9.47
N THR A 108 8.12 4.86 -10.69
CA THR A 108 7.82 5.62 -11.90
C THR A 108 6.34 6.02 -11.95
N GLY A 109 5.42 5.11 -11.61
CA GLY A 109 3.99 5.40 -11.51
C GLY A 109 3.68 6.49 -10.49
N LEU A 110 4.32 6.44 -9.32
CA LEU A 110 4.21 7.48 -8.29
C LEU A 110 4.72 8.84 -8.80
N LEU A 111 5.86 8.88 -9.48
CA LEU A 111 6.41 10.11 -10.06
C LEU A 111 5.50 10.67 -11.16
N LEU A 112 4.95 9.80 -12.01
CA LEU A 112 3.97 10.17 -13.04
C LEU A 112 2.67 10.70 -12.42
N MET A 113 2.20 10.08 -11.32
CA MET A 113 1.04 10.56 -10.58
C MET A 113 1.28 11.99 -10.06
N ILE A 114 2.42 12.24 -9.41
CA ILE A 114 2.78 13.57 -8.89
C ILE A 114 2.91 14.59 -10.05
N ALA A 115 3.54 14.20 -11.17
CA ALA A 115 3.70 15.05 -12.34
C ALA A 115 2.35 15.38 -13.01
N SER A 116 1.47 14.39 -13.13
CA SER A 116 0.11 14.54 -13.66
C SER A 116 -0.69 15.54 -12.83
N LEU A 117 -0.64 15.39 -11.51
CA LEU A 117 -1.29 16.30 -10.56
C LEU A 117 -0.74 17.73 -10.75
N ALA A 118 0.59 17.91 -10.74
CA ALA A 118 1.22 19.21 -10.99
C ALA A 118 0.83 19.83 -12.35
N SER A 119 0.62 19.02 -13.38
CA SER A 119 0.20 19.50 -14.71
C SER A 119 -1.26 19.91 -14.79
N ALA A 120 -2.14 19.28 -13.99
CA ALA A 120 -3.58 19.59 -13.96
C ALA A 120 -3.84 21.05 -13.58
N SER A 121 -3.07 21.59 -12.63
CA SER A 121 -3.16 23.01 -12.24
C SER A 121 -2.87 23.98 -13.40
N ARG A 122 -1.95 23.62 -14.31
CA ARG A 122 -1.64 24.43 -15.49
C ARG A 122 -2.75 24.39 -16.54
N LEU A 123 -3.46 23.26 -16.65
CA LEU A 123 -4.58 23.08 -17.57
C LEU A 123 -5.81 23.90 -17.13
N VAL A 124 -6.11 23.89 -15.82
CA VAL A 124 -7.16 24.72 -15.19
C VAL A 124 -6.96 26.20 -15.53
N ASN A 125 -5.73 26.69 -15.42
CA ASN A 125 -5.40 28.10 -15.72
C ASN A 125 -5.53 28.45 -17.21
N ARG A 126 -5.40 27.47 -18.12
CA ARG A 126 -5.54 27.70 -19.58
C ARG A 126 -6.98 27.60 -20.07
N LEU A 127 -7.85 26.85 -19.39
CA LEU A 127 -9.24 26.64 -19.79
C LEU A 127 -10.20 26.83 -18.60
N PRO A 128 -10.30 28.05 -18.04
CA PRO A 128 -11.10 28.33 -16.85
C PRO A 128 -12.61 28.14 -17.06
N HIS A 129 -13.07 28.12 -18.32
CA HIS A 129 -14.46 27.89 -18.69
C HIS A 129 -14.84 26.42 -18.85
N VAL A 130 -13.86 25.51 -18.87
CA VAL A 130 -14.08 24.06 -19.09
C VAL A 130 -13.72 23.25 -17.84
N VAL A 131 -12.75 23.71 -17.04
CA VAL A 131 -12.27 23.00 -15.86
C VAL A 131 -12.52 23.83 -14.60
N LYS A 132 -13.21 23.23 -13.63
CA LYS A 132 -13.47 23.84 -12.31
C LYS A 132 -12.12 24.17 -11.64
N ALA A 133 -12.02 25.36 -11.04
CA ALA A 133 -10.82 25.78 -10.31
C ALA A 133 -10.43 24.75 -9.24
N ALA A 134 -9.15 24.68 -8.91
CA ALA A 134 -8.66 23.85 -7.82
C ALA A 134 -9.28 24.31 -6.48
N PRO A 135 -9.65 23.40 -5.56
CA PRO A 135 -10.19 23.77 -4.27
C PRO A 135 -9.15 24.47 -3.40
N THR A 136 -9.60 25.37 -2.53
CA THR A 136 -8.74 26.00 -1.53
C THR A 136 -8.43 25.00 -0.42
N LEU A 137 -7.23 25.03 0.18
CA LEU A 137 -6.87 24.10 1.27
C LEU A 137 -7.89 24.14 2.42
N SER A 138 -8.46 25.31 2.71
CA SER A 138 -9.49 25.50 3.72
C SER A 138 -10.80 24.75 3.45
N GLU A 139 -11.13 24.52 2.18
CA GLU A 139 -12.33 23.76 1.77
C GLU A 139 -12.12 22.25 1.93
N SER A 140 -10.86 21.81 1.77
CA SER A 140 -10.43 20.43 1.97
C SER A 140 -10.01 20.14 3.43
N PHE A 141 -9.92 21.17 4.28
CA PHE A 141 -9.45 21.03 5.65
C PHE A 141 -10.59 20.63 6.59
N GLY A 142 -10.28 19.72 7.51
CA GLY A 142 -11.20 19.24 8.52
C GLY A 142 -11.85 17.90 8.17
N PRO A 143 -12.24 17.11 9.19
CA PRO A 143 -12.82 15.80 8.97
C PRO A 143 -14.24 15.94 8.40
N SER A 144 -14.50 15.29 7.28
CA SER A 144 -15.85 15.11 6.77
C SER A 144 -16.12 13.64 6.49
N PHE A 145 -16.89 13.02 7.37
CA PHE A 145 -17.28 11.62 7.29
C PHE A 145 -18.57 11.41 6.48
N ARG A 146 -19.10 12.47 5.87
CA ARG A 146 -20.39 12.43 5.18
C ARG A 146 -20.23 11.75 3.82
N ASP A 147 -20.91 10.62 3.65
CA ASP A 147 -21.03 9.95 2.37
C ASP A 147 -22.18 10.60 1.58
N PRO A 148 -21.92 11.14 0.38
CA PRO A 148 -22.93 11.78 -0.48
C PRO A 148 -24.11 10.87 -0.87
N ASN A 149 -23.96 9.56 -0.73
CA ASN A 149 -24.97 8.57 -1.11
C ASN A 149 -25.70 7.92 0.08
N LEU A 150 -25.48 8.39 1.32
CA LEU A 150 -26.09 7.86 2.54
C LEU A 150 -27.13 8.80 3.18
N ASP A 151 -27.72 9.73 2.43
CA ASP A 151 -28.84 10.59 2.91
C ASP A 151 -30.17 9.80 3.03
N GLY A 152 -30.15 8.63 3.67
CA GLY A 152 -31.32 7.80 4.00
C GLY A 152 -31.26 7.26 5.43
N PRO A 153 -32.40 6.94 6.06
CA PRO A 153 -32.53 6.74 7.52
C PRO A 153 -31.81 5.50 8.12
N ARG A 154 -31.06 4.73 7.32
CA ARG A 154 -30.42 3.47 7.74
C ARG A 154 -29.03 3.23 7.14
N LYS A 155 -28.13 4.21 7.09
CA LYS A 155 -26.71 3.93 6.81
C LYS A 155 -25.78 4.85 7.60
N GLN A 156 -24.87 4.24 8.37
CA GLN A 156 -23.93 4.94 9.24
C GLN A 156 -22.79 5.53 8.41
N HIS A 157 -22.42 6.77 8.71
CA HIS A 157 -21.24 7.40 8.14
C HIS A 157 -19.96 6.67 8.59
N PRO A 158 -18.95 6.52 7.70
CA PRO A 158 -17.70 5.88 8.07
C PRO A 158 -17.02 6.63 9.24
N THR A 159 -16.65 5.91 10.28
CA THR A 159 -15.99 6.51 11.46
C THR A 159 -14.49 6.74 11.20
N TRP A 160 -13.86 7.60 11.99
CA TRP A 160 -12.41 7.80 11.92
C TRP A 160 -11.63 6.50 12.13
N ILE A 161 -12.13 5.59 12.97
CA ILE A 161 -11.51 4.28 13.25
C ILE A 161 -11.50 3.41 11.98
N GLN A 162 -12.60 3.41 11.22
CA GLN A 162 -12.69 2.65 9.98
C GLN A 162 -11.73 3.20 8.92
N GLN A 163 -11.60 4.52 8.82
CA GLN A 163 -10.63 5.16 7.91
C GLN A 163 -9.19 4.85 8.33
N PHE A 164 -8.86 4.95 9.62
CA PHE A 164 -7.55 4.57 10.15
C PHE A 164 -7.23 3.10 9.87
N SER A 165 -8.21 2.22 10.05
CA SER A 165 -8.05 0.78 9.78
C SER A 165 -7.75 0.48 8.32
N LEU A 166 -8.27 1.28 7.38
CA LEU A 166 -7.94 1.18 5.95
C LEU A 166 -6.51 1.68 5.65
N LEU A 167 -6.04 2.71 6.35
CA LEU A 167 -4.69 3.25 6.17
C LEU A 167 -3.61 2.40 6.84
N PHE A 168 -3.94 1.68 7.92
CA PHE A 168 -2.98 0.97 8.75
C PHE A 168 -2.12 -0.05 7.97
N PRO A 169 -2.66 -0.89 7.06
CA PRO A 169 -1.85 -1.80 6.25
C PRO A 169 -0.76 -1.09 5.44
N MET A 170 -0.95 0.17 5.03
CA MET A 170 0.00 0.92 4.20
C MET A 170 1.27 1.35 4.94
N VAL A 171 1.26 1.37 6.29
CA VAL A 171 2.44 1.69 7.10
C VAL A 171 3.15 0.44 7.63
N THR A 172 2.64 -0.75 7.31
CA THR A 172 3.28 -2.02 7.68
C THR A 172 4.48 -2.36 6.77
N GLY A 173 5.20 -3.44 7.07
CA GLY A 173 6.27 -3.94 6.20
C GLY A 173 7.70 -3.50 6.55
N MET A 174 7.89 -2.77 7.67
CA MET A 174 9.21 -2.32 8.14
C MET A 174 10.24 -3.47 8.34
N MET A 175 9.78 -4.71 8.52
CA MET A 175 10.65 -5.89 8.72
C MET A 175 11.23 -6.44 7.41
N ALA A 176 10.85 -5.92 6.24
CA ALA A 176 11.39 -6.36 4.95
C ALA A 176 12.91 -6.12 4.81
N GLY A 177 13.47 -5.12 5.52
CA GLY A 177 14.93 -4.91 5.56
C GLY A 177 15.67 -6.04 6.30
N ALA A 178 15.04 -6.59 7.35
CA ALA A 178 15.62 -7.65 8.16
C ALA A 178 15.61 -9.02 7.45
N SER A 179 14.72 -9.24 6.48
CA SER A 179 14.69 -10.48 5.69
C SER A 179 15.85 -10.65 4.71
N LYS A 180 16.53 -9.55 4.36
CA LYS A 180 17.75 -9.56 3.53
C LYS A 180 19.04 -9.49 4.35
N SER A 181 18.96 -9.66 5.67
CA SER A 181 20.08 -9.50 6.59
C SER A 181 21.29 -10.38 6.25
N GLY A 182 21.06 -11.60 5.74
CA GLY A 182 22.13 -12.53 5.35
C GLY A 182 22.92 -12.14 4.08
N MET A 183 22.46 -11.14 3.32
CA MET A 183 23.13 -10.68 2.10
C MET A 183 23.97 -9.41 2.32
N ILE A 184 23.92 -8.81 3.51
CA ILE A 184 24.54 -7.51 3.82
C ILE A 184 25.85 -7.75 4.57
N ARG A 185 26.92 -7.04 4.21
CA ARG A 185 28.23 -7.15 4.88
C ARG A 185 28.19 -6.69 6.35
N HIS A 186 27.46 -5.60 6.64
CA HIS A 186 27.35 -4.99 7.99
C HIS A 186 25.89 -4.77 8.43
N PRO A 187 25.13 -5.86 8.69
CA PRO A 187 23.70 -5.78 8.94
C PRO A 187 23.31 -5.02 10.22
N SER A 188 24.17 -5.04 11.25
CA SER A 188 23.94 -4.36 12.54
C SER A 188 23.86 -2.84 12.45
N ALA A 189 24.56 -2.23 11.49
CA ALA A 189 24.51 -0.79 11.24
C ALA A 189 23.56 -0.42 10.10
N THR A 190 23.57 -1.20 9.01
CA THR A 190 22.83 -0.86 7.79
C THR A 190 21.31 -1.06 7.93
N ILE A 191 20.85 -2.12 8.61
CA ILE A 191 19.41 -2.38 8.72
C ILE A 191 18.70 -1.27 9.54
N PRO A 192 19.19 -0.86 10.72
CA PRO A 192 18.54 0.22 11.48
C PRO A 192 18.48 1.54 10.71
N GLN A 193 19.59 1.95 10.08
CA GLN A 193 19.66 3.19 9.31
C GLN A 193 18.76 3.15 8.08
N GLY A 194 18.82 2.07 7.30
CA GLY A 194 17.99 1.91 6.12
C GLY A 194 16.49 1.88 6.45
N THR A 195 16.11 1.21 7.54
CA THR A 195 14.72 1.19 8.01
C THR A 195 14.24 2.58 8.42
N LEU A 196 15.05 3.33 9.17
CA LEU A 196 14.69 4.69 9.61
C LEU A 196 14.54 5.64 8.43
N ILE A 197 15.49 5.62 7.47
CA ILE A 197 15.42 6.44 6.26
C ILE A 197 14.18 6.07 5.43
N ALA A 198 13.88 4.78 5.30
CA ALA A 198 12.69 4.32 4.57
C ALA A 198 11.37 4.78 5.24
N ILE A 199 11.30 4.75 6.58
CA ILE A 199 10.14 5.26 7.32
C ILE A 199 9.97 6.77 7.10
N ILE A 200 11.05 7.54 7.24
CA ILE A 200 11.01 9.00 7.05
C ILE A 200 10.59 9.33 5.61
N LEU A 201 11.20 8.67 4.63
CA LEU A 201 10.90 8.90 3.22
C LEU A 201 9.47 8.53 2.85
N SER A 202 8.98 7.36 3.28
CA SER A 202 7.59 6.95 3.03
C SER A 202 6.58 7.86 3.71
N THR A 203 6.86 8.28 4.95
CA THR A 203 6.02 9.26 5.67
C THR A 203 5.97 10.59 4.91
N LEU A 204 7.12 11.08 4.42
CA LEU A 204 7.17 12.31 3.64
C LEU A 204 6.37 12.20 2.34
N ILE A 205 6.50 11.08 1.62
CA ILE A 205 5.74 10.82 0.39
C ILE A 205 4.24 10.81 0.68
N TYR A 206 3.80 10.16 1.77
CA TYR A 206 2.39 10.14 2.15
C TYR A 206 1.86 11.54 2.49
N VAL A 207 2.59 12.32 3.30
CA VAL A 207 2.19 13.69 3.65
C VAL A 207 2.09 14.58 2.41
N VAL A 208 3.10 14.54 1.54
CA VAL A 208 3.08 15.31 0.28
C VAL A 208 1.91 14.90 -0.59
N THR A 209 1.65 13.61 -0.75
CA THR A 209 0.54 13.10 -1.57
C THR A 209 -0.82 13.54 -1.03
N VAL A 210 -1.03 13.48 0.28
CA VAL A 210 -2.27 13.95 0.93
C VAL A 210 -2.49 15.45 0.70
N ILE A 211 -1.43 16.26 0.87
CA ILE A 211 -1.50 17.70 0.63
C ILE A 211 -1.82 17.99 -0.84
N LEU A 212 -1.15 17.32 -1.78
CA LEU A 212 -1.40 17.50 -3.21
C LEU A 212 -2.84 17.12 -3.59
N PHE A 213 -3.39 16.03 -3.05
CA PHE A 213 -4.80 15.70 -3.29
C PHE A 213 -5.75 16.73 -2.71
N GLY A 214 -5.48 17.26 -1.51
CA GLY A 214 -6.28 18.32 -0.90
C GLY A 214 -6.30 19.63 -1.69
N PHE A 215 -5.23 19.94 -2.42
CA PHE A 215 -5.15 21.12 -3.29
C PHE A 215 -5.74 20.91 -4.69
N MET A 216 -5.81 19.68 -5.18
CA MET A 216 -6.06 19.45 -6.61
C MET A 216 -7.34 18.69 -6.93
N ILE A 217 -7.92 17.98 -5.95
CA ILE A 217 -9.15 17.22 -6.15
C ILE A 217 -10.22 17.76 -5.19
N TRP A 218 -11.41 18.02 -5.75
CA TRP A 218 -12.56 18.48 -4.99
C TRP A 218 -12.97 17.48 -3.89
N PRO A 219 -13.28 17.94 -2.65
CA PRO A 219 -13.64 17.06 -1.54
C PRO A 219 -14.78 16.10 -1.86
N GLU A 220 -15.75 16.49 -2.67
CA GLU A 220 -16.87 15.65 -3.09
C GLU A 220 -16.41 14.46 -3.93
N ALA A 221 -15.49 14.69 -4.87
CA ALA A 221 -14.91 13.64 -5.71
C ALA A 221 -14.08 12.65 -4.88
N LEU A 222 -13.31 13.16 -3.91
CA LEU A 222 -12.56 12.31 -2.96
C LEU A 222 -13.50 11.44 -2.11
N ARG A 223 -14.66 11.97 -1.68
CA ARG A 223 -15.63 11.19 -0.88
C ARG A 223 -16.28 10.08 -1.68
N ILE A 224 -16.59 10.30 -2.95
CA ILE A 224 -17.14 9.25 -3.82
C ILE A 224 -16.13 8.10 -3.93
N LEU A 225 -14.85 8.41 -4.19
CA LEU A 225 -13.78 7.41 -4.24
C LEU A 225 -13.70 6.58 -2.96
N VAL A 226 -13.75 7.24 -1.79
CA VAL A 226 -13.70 6.55 -0.49
C VAL A 226 -14.97 5.72 -0.23
N SER A 227 -16.16 6.20 -0.65
CA SER A 227 -17.43 5.48 -0.45
C SER A 227 -17.50 4.14 -1.21
N ILE A 228 -16.78 4.02 -2.33
CA ILE A 228 -16.71 2.78 -3.12
C ILE A 228 -16.06 1.66 -2.29
N PHE A 229 -14.98 1.96 -1.56
CA PHE A 229 -14.30 1.01 -0.69
C PHE A 229 -15.16 0.48 0.47
N PHE A 230 -16.15 1.25 0.93
CA PHE A 230 -17.07 0.81 1.99
C PHE A 230 -18.28 0.03 1.47
N ARG A 231 -18.45 -0.10 0.15
CA ARG A 231 -19.56 -0.82 -0.47
C ARG A 231 -19.23 -2.26 -0.90
N SER A 232 -17.95 -2.57 -1.11
CA SER A 232 -17.47 -3.91 -1.48
C SER A 232 -17.57 -4.91 -0.33
#